data_AF-A0A0C9YXR0-F1
#
_entry.id   AF-A0A0C9YXR0-F1
#
_cell.length_a   1.000
_cell.length_b   1.000
_cell.length_c   1.000
_cell.angle_alpha   90.00
_cell.angle_beta   90.00
_cell.angle_gamma   90.00
#
_symmetry.space_group_name_H-M   'P 1'
#
loop_
_entity.id
_entity.type
_entity.pdbx_description
1 polymer ?
#
loop_
_entity_poly.entity_id
_entity_poly.type
_entity_poly.pdbx_seq_one_letter_code
_entity_poly.pdbx_strand_id
1 'polypeptide(L)'
;TTHNSTLTALGVSPDTGPDSYLHPLACSKLPSLKKVRQLIADWKSEWGAELTWPKKFHKQLKCAQREGQLATDSFFLQCEVHIEEGRWLIWLLRSTTRKGFRGVGYKVTDSYEQVFDLLTSLLTELRFFEVKLDDYAPISPLSQISEACYYFMA
;
A
#
# COMPACT_ATOMS: atom_id res chain seq x y z
N THR A 1 -25.89 -41.52 -54.38
CA THR A 1 -25.65 -40.34 -53.54
C THR A 1 -26.95 -39.57 -53.44
N THR A 2 -27.49 -39.45 -52.22
CA THR A 2 -28.90 -39.15 -51.91
C THR A 2 -29.19 -37.64 -51.87
N HIS A 3 -30.44 -37.29 -52.16
CA HIS A 3 -31.03 -35.95 -52.29
C HIS A 3 -31.54 -35.33 -50.96
N ASN A 4 -31.53 -33.98 -50.93
CA ASN A 4 -32.53 -33.01 -50.40
C ASN A 4 -32.55 -32.49 -48.93
N SER A 5 -32.40 -31.14 -48.86
CA SER A 5 -33.28 -30.10 -48.28
C SER A 5 -33.33 -29.75 -46.76
N THR A 6 -32.88 -28.51 -46.49
CA THR A 6 -33.48 -27.39 -45.72
C THR A 6 -34.18 -27.61 -44.37
N LEU A 7 -33.69 -26.92 -43.32
CA LEU A 7 -34.55 -26.25 -42.34
C LEU A 7 -33.86 -25.08 -41.63
N THR A 8 -34.47 -23.90 -41.75
CA THR A 8 -34.16 -22.66 -41.04
C THR A 8 -34.71 -22.75 -39.62
N ALA A 9 -33.93 -22.36 -38.61
CA ALA A 9 -34.47 -21.99 -37.30
C ALA A 9 -33.74 -20.76 -36.76
N LEU A 10 -34.50 -19.66 -36.63
CA LEU A 10 -34.12 -18.47 -35.89
C LEU A 10 -33.78 -18.86 -34.44
N GLY A 11 -32.62 -18.42 -33.98
CA GLY A 11 -32.28 -18.30 -32.57
C GLY A 11 -31.78 -16.88 -32.31
N VAL A 12 -32.69 -16.02 -31.88
CA VAL A 12 -32.43 -14.67 -31.40
C VAL A 12 -31.54 -14.71 -30.15
N SER A 13 -30.61 -13.75 -30.09
CA SER A 13 -29.69 -13.31 -29.02
C SER A 13 -30.06 -13.69 -27.57
N PRO A 14 -29.05 -13.84 -26.69
CA PRO A 14 -28.96 -12.81 -25.66
C PRO A 14 -27.55 -12.24 -25.47
N ASP A 15 -27.55 -10.93 -25.28
CA ASP A 15 -26.61 -10.13 -24.48
C ASP A 15 -25.13 -10.21 -24.84
N THR A 16 -24.77 -9.34 -25.79
CA THR A 16 -23.59 -8.48 -25.65
C THR A 16 -23.74 -7.63 -24.37
N GLY A 17 -23.57 -8.24 -23.22
CA GLY A 17 -23.41 -7.58 -21.92
C GLY A 17 -22.01 -6.98 -21.83
N PRO A 18 -21.86 -5.80 -21.21
CA PRO A 18 -20.73 -4.92 -21.41
C PRO A 18 -19.46 -5.55 -20.86
N ASP A 19 -18.36 -5.36 -21.59
CA ASP A 19 -17.02 -5.39 -21.04
C ASP A 19 -17.05 -4.77 -19.64
N SER A 20 -16.91 -5.60 -18.62
CA SER A 20 -16.95 -5.14 -17.24
C SER A 20 -15.78 -4.17 -17.07
N TYR A 21 -16.09 -2.87 -17.03
CA TYR A 21 -15.15 -1.78 -16.80
C TYR A 21 -14.49 -1.81 -15.40
N LEU A 22 -14.61 -2.91 -14.65
CA LEU A 22 -14.08 -3.09 -13.30
C LEU A 22 -12.71 -3.79 -13.25
N HIS A 23 -12.10 -4.09 -14.39
CA HIS A 23 -10.69 -4.51 -14.42
C HIS A 23 -9.82 -3.65 -15.33
N PRO A 24 -9.44 -2.42 -14.92
CA PRO A 24 -8.30 -1.74 -15.48
C PRO A 24 -7.01 -2.32 -14.86
N LEU A 25 -6.77 -3.62 -15.03
CA LEU A 25 -5.44 -4.21 -14.85
C LEU A 25 -5.16 -5.10 -16.06
N ALA A 26 -5.28 -4.48 -17.23
CA ALA A 26 -4.61 -4.95 -18.44
C ALA A 26 -3.12 -5.07 -18.14
N CYS A 27 -2.69 -6.28 -17.79
CA CYS A 27 -1.38 -6.88 -18.06
C CYS A 27 -0.15 -5.97 -17.92
N SER A 28 -0.05 -5.13 -16.89
CA SER A 28 1.25 -4.56 -16.54
C SER A 28 2.11 -5.70 -15.99
N LYS A 29 3.24 -5.96 -16.65
CA LYS A 29 4.18 -7.01 -16.24
C LYS A 29 4.69 -6.66 -14.84
N LEU A 30 4.18 -7.36 -13.81
CA LEU A 30 4.69 -7.18 -12.44
C LEU A 30 6.23 -7.29 -12.42
N PRO A 31 6.90 -6.46 -11.60
CA PRO A 31 8.35 -6.48 -11.48
C PRO A 31 8.84 -7.82 -10.94
N SER A 32 10.10 -8.16 -11.23
CA SER A 32 10.75 -9.31 -10.60
C SER A 32 11.01 -9.05 -9.12
N LEU A 33 11.15 -10.11 -8.33
CA LEU A 33 11.51 -9.99 -6.90
C LEU A 33 12.80 -9.18 -6.70
N LYS A 34 13.78 -9.31 -7.61
CA LYS A 34 15.01 -8.50 -7.61
C LYS A 34 14.71 -7.00 -7.73
N LYS A 35 13.78 -6.61 -8.60
CA LYS A 35 13.40 -5.19 -8.75
C LYS A 35 12.60 -4.69 -7.55
N VAL A 36 11.71 -5.52 -6.99
CA VAL A 36 11.00 -5.18 -5.75
C VAL A 36 11.98 -4.96 -4.60
N ARG A 37 13.00 -5.81 -4.46
CA ARG A 37 14.06 -5.62 -3.46
C ARG A 37 14.76 -4.28 -3.60
N GLN A 38 15.09 -3.88 -4.83
CA GLN A 38 15.71 -2.58 -5.08
C GLN A 38 14.78 -1.44 -4.66
N LEU A 39 13.50 -1.51 -5.04
CA LEU A 39 12.51 -0.49 -4.64
C LEU A 39 12.38 -0.40 -3.11
N ILE A 40 12.39 -1.52 -2.40
CA ILE A 40 12.37 -1.53 -0.93
C ILE A 40 13.66 -0.92 -0.36
N ALA A 41 14.82 -1.23 -0.95
CA ALA A 41 16.08 -0.66 -0.51
C ALA A 41 16.13 0.87 -0.72
N ASP A 42 15.59 1.35 -1.83
CA ASP A 42 15.52 2.78 -2.16
C ASP A 42 14.48 3.52 -1.30
N TRP A 43 13.40 2.83 -0.90
CA TRP A 43 12.34 3.38 -0.05
C TRP A 43 12.78 3.53 1.41
N LYS A 44 13.60 2.62 1.94
CA LYS A 44 14.02 2.65 3.35
C LYS A 44 14.57 4.01 3.75
N SER A 45 14.14 4.48 4.92
CA SER A 45 14.66 5.71 5.49
C SER A 45 16.16 5.63 5.73
N GLU A 46 16.86 6.73 5.42
CA GLU A 46 18.29 6.91 5.68
C GLU A 46 18.62 7.00 7.18
N TRP A 47 17.64 6.79 8.06
CA TRP A 47 17.81 6.86 9.51
C TRP A 47 18.62 5.71 10.12
N GLY A 48 18.97 4.70 9.32
CA GLY A 48 19.82 3.59 9.72
C GLY A 48 19.05 2.49 10.44
N ALA A 49 19.65 1.92 11.48
CA ALA A 49 19.06 0.82 12.23
C ALA A 49 17.79 1.24 12.99
N GLU A 50 16.88 0.28 13.22
CA GLU A 50 15.61 0.50 13.94
C GLU A 50 15.78 1.24 15.28
N LEU A 51 16.81 0.85 16.02
CA LEU A 51 17.20 1.41 17.32
C LEU A 51 17.41 2.93 17.28
N THR A 52 17.83 3.46 16.12
CA THR A 52 18.13 4.88 15.94
C THR A 52 16.95 5.69 15.45
N TRP A 53 15.88 5.06 14.97
CA TRP A 53 14.71 5.75 14.41
C TRP A 53 14.04 6.73 15.36
N PRO A 54 13.73 6.41 16.64
CA PRO A 54 13.07 7.37 17.54
C PRO A 54 13.87 8.66 17.71
N LYS A 55 15.20 8.54 17.85
CA LYS A 55 16.10 9.68 18.00
C LYS A 55 16.17 10.53 16.72
N LYS A 56 16.18 9.89 15.55
CA LYS A 56 16.24 10.56 14.25
C LYS A 56 14.94 11.28 13.94
N PHE A 57 13.80 10.62 14.14
CA PHE A 57 12.47 11.21 14.02
C PHE A 57 12.35 12.48 14.87
N HIS A 58 12.66 12.36 16.17
CA HIS A 58 12.57 13.51 17.08
C HIS A 58 13.50 14.66 16.71
N LYS A 59 14.70 14.34 16.21
CA LYS A 59 15.64 15.35 15.72
C LYS A 59 15.05 16.12 14.53
N GLN A 60 14.52 15.42 13.54
CA GLN A 60 13.95 16.05 12.34
C GLN A 60 12.68 16.84 12.67
N LEU A 61 11.78 16.29 13.49
CA LEU A 61 10.59 16.99 13.97
C LEU A 61 10.98 18.29 14.70
N LYS A 62 11.96 18.23 15.61
CA LYS A 62 12.46 19.44 16.31
C LYS A 62 13.08 20.46 15.37
N CYS A 63 13.68 20.05 14.26
CA CYS A 63 14.19 20.99 13.26
C CYS A 63 13.02 21.66 12.54
N ALA A 64 12.06 20.88 12.03
CA ALA A 64 10.87 21.38 11.37
C ALA A 64 10.06 22.35 12.25
N GLN A 65 9.89 22.02 13.54
CA GLN A 65 9.21 22.89 14.52
C GLN A 65 9.91 24.23 14.73
N ARG A 66 11.25 24.28 14.63
CA ARG A 66 12.00 25.55 14.71
C ARG A 66 11.84 26.40 13.45
N GLU A 67 11.64 25.75 12.30
CA GLU A 67 11.40 26.40 11.02
C GLU A 67 9.96 26.90 10.88
N GLY A 68 9.05 26.38 11.70
CA GLY A 68 7.68 26.87 11.87
C GLY A 68 6.61 25.86 11.47
N GLN A 69 5.35 26.32 11.47
CA GLN A 69 4.20 25.43 11.26
C GLN A 69 4.21 24.77 9.88
N LEU A 70 4.45 25.54 8.81
CA LEU A 70 4.48 24.99 7.43
C LEU A 70 5.54 23.90 7.25
N ALA A 71 6.72 24.06 7.87
CA ALA A 71 7.78 23.06 7.83
C ALA A 71 7.38 21.81 8.63
N THR A 72 6.71 22.00 9.77
CA THR A 72 6.18 20.90 10.59
C THR A 72 5.11 20.10 9.85
N ASP A 73 4.16 20.77 9.22
CA ASP A 73 3.11 20.14 8.42
C ASP A 73 3.72 19.38 7.22
N SER A 74 4.71 19.98 6.55
CA SER A 74 5.46 19.34 5.47
C SER A 74 6.19 18.08 5.93
N PHE A 75 6.81 18.10 7.11
CA PHE A 75 7.47 16.92 7.69
C PHE A 75 6.47 15.78 7.94
N PHE A 76 5.29 16.08 8.49
CA PHE A 76 4.26 15.06 8.71
C PHE A 76 3.68 14.54 7.38
N LEU A 77 3.45 15.40 6.40
CA LEU A 77 3.02 14.99 5.06
C LEU A 77 4.06 14.06 4.40
N GLN A 78 5.35 14.34 4.56
CA GLN A 78 6.41 13.43 4.07
C GLN A 78 6.35 12.06 4.75
N CYS A 79 6.05 12.01 6.05
CA CYS A 79 5.85 10.74 6.75
C CYS A 79 4.61 9.99 6.23
N GLU A 80 3.51 10.67 5.94
CA GLU A 80 2.31 10.07 5.35
C GLU A 80 2.60 9.50 3.96
N VAL A 81 3.29 10.25 3.10
CA VAL A 81 3.72 9.79 1.77
C VAL A 81 4.61 8.55 1.90
N HIS A 82 5.57 8.55 2.83
CA HIS A 82 6.45 7.40 3.10
C HIS A 82 5.65 6.14 3.49
N ILE A 83 4.60 6.31 4.30
CA ILE A 83 3.70 5.22 4.69
C ILE A 83 2.96 4.67 3.46
N GLU A 84 2.35 5.53 2.65
CA GLU A 84 1.60 5.10 1.48
C GLU A 84 2.47 4.40 0.44
N GLU A 85 3.70 4.89 0.22
CA GLU A 85 4.70 4.21 -0.61
C GLU A 85 5.04 2.82 -0.06
N GLY A 86 5.24 2.68 1.25
CA GLY A 86 5.50 1.38 1.87
C GLY A 86 4.29 0.43 1.78
N ARG A 87 3.06 0.92 1.92
CA ARG A 87 1.84 0.11 1.69
C ARG A 87 1.77 -0.39 0.25
N TRP A 88 2.09 0.48 -0.70
CA TRP A 88 2.17 0.11 -2.11
C TRP A 88 3.24 -0.96 -2.35
N LEU A 89 4.40 -0.87 -1.70
CA LEU A 89 5.45 -1.90 -1.76
C LEU A 89 5.00 -3.24 -1.17
N ILE A 90 4.25 -3.24 -0.06
CA ILE A 90 3.62 -4.47 0.47
C ILE A 90 2.68 -5.08 -0.55
N TRP A 91 1.82 -4.27 -1.17
CA TRP A 91 0.91 -4.74 -2.22
C TRP A 91 1.69 -5.33 -3.41
N LEU A 92 2.80 -4.70 -3.80
CA LEU A 92 3.65 -5.15 -4.89
C LEU A 92 4.35 -6.49 -4.54
N LEU A 93 4.88 -6.62 -3.33
CA LEU A 93 5.51 -7.84 -2.82
C LEU A 93 4.49 -9.00 -2.74
N ARG A 94 3.27 -8.73 -2.27
CA ARG A 94 2.17 -9.71 -2.28
C ARG A 94 1.82 -10.15 -3.70
N SER A 95 1.71 -9.20 -4.62
CA SER A 95 1.32 -9.47 -6.01
C SER A 95 2.38 -10.26 -6.76
N THR A 96 3.66 -10.00 -6.50
CA THR A 96 4.77 -10.77 -7.07
C THR A 96 4.84 -12.19 -6.50
N THR A 97 4.58 -12.36 -5.19
CA THR A 97 4.56 -13.68 -4.54
C THR A 97 3.38 -14.55 -4.97
N ARG A 98 2.20 -13.95 -5.24
CA ARG A 98 1.01 -14.66 -5.74
C ARG A 98 1.24 -15.37 -7.08
N LYS A 99 2.13 -14.86 -7.93
CA LYS A 99 2.48 -15.52 -9.20
C LYS A 99 3.25 -16.84 -8.99
N GLY A 100 3.74 -17.08 -7.76
CA GLY A 100 4.55 -18.22 -7.40
C GLY A 100 5.97 -18.11 -7.93
N PHE A 101 6.90 -18.76 -7.24
CA PHE A 101 8.28 -18.92 -7.70
C PHE A 101 8.39 -20.21 -8.52
N ARG A 102 8.93 -20.13 -9.74
CA ARG A 102 9.26 -21.33 -10.54
C ARG A 102 10.71 -21.71 -10.29
N GLY A 103 10.99 -22.99 -10.03
CA GLY A 103 12.36 -23.48 -9.84
C GLY A 103 12.43 -24.84 -9.13
N VAL A 104 13.66 -25.30 -8.88
CA VAL A 104 13.97 -26.49 -8.06
C VAL A 104 13.87 -26.10 -6.58
N GLY A 105 13.41 -27.02 -5.72
CA GLY A 105 13.00 -26.79 -4.32
C GLY A 105 13.83 -25.77 -3.53
N TYR A 106 15.16 -25.88 -3.50
CA TYR A 106 16.02 -24.95 -2.76
C TYR A 106 15.86 -23.48 -3.20
N LYS A 107 15.79 -23.21 -4.51
CA LYS A 107 15.59 -21.84 -5.04
C LYS A 107 14.24 -21.27 -4.67
N VAL A 108 13.24 -22.13 -4.51
CA VAL A 108 11.89 -21.74 -4.12
C VAL A 108 11.86 -21.39 -2.63
N THR A 109 12.46 -22.22 -1.77
CA THR A 109 12.61 -21.93 -0.33
C THR A 109 13.35 -20.63 -0.10
N ASP A 110 14.51 -20.43 -0.73
CA ASP A 110 15.31 -19.19 -0.62
C ASP A 110 14.50 -17.96 -1.03
N SER A 111 13.62 -18.08 -2.04
CA SER A 111 12.78 -16.97 -2.51
C SER A 111 11.71 -16.59 -1.47
N TYR A 112 11.12 -17.58 -0.79
CA TYR A 112 10.13 -17.33 0.25
C TYR A 112 10.75 -16.73 1.51
N GLU A 113 11.92 -17.21 1.94
CA GLU A 113 12.68 -16.61 3.04
C GLU A 113 13.00 -15.15 2.74
N GLN A 114 13.48 -14.86 1.52
CA GLN A 114 13.75 -13.48 1.09
C GLN A 114 12.49 -12.60 1.08
N VAL A 115 11.33 -13.13 0.67
CA VAL A 115 10.07 -12.37 0.74
C VAL A 115 9.70 -12.07 2.19
N PHE A 116 9.88 -13.04 3.09
CA PHE A 116 9.57 -12.87 4.50
C PHE A 116 10.46 -11.80 5.14
N ASP A 117 11.76 -11.81 4.85
CA ASP A 117 12.71 -10.79 5.34
C ASP A 117 12.34 -9.39 4.83
N LEU A 118 11.99 -9.29 3.53
CA LEU A 118 11.56 -8.02 2.93
C LEU A 118 10.26 -7.51 3.56
N LEU A 119 9.29 -8.40 3.77
CA LEU A 119 8.01 -8.05 4.39
C LEU A 119 8.21 -7.60 5.84
N THR A 120 9.02 -8.34 6.61
CA THR A 120 9.36 -7.99 8.00
C THR A 120 9.99 -6.61 8.05
N SER A 121 10.99 -6.36 7.19
CA SER A 121 11.65 -5.07 7.13
C SER A 121 10.71 -3.92 6.75
N LEU A 122 9.78 -4.13 5.80
CA LEU A 122 8.78 -3.13 5.42
C LEU A 122 7.83 -2.83 6.59
N LEU A 123 7.29 -3.88 7.22
CA LEU A 123 6.31 -3.76 8.29
C LEU A 123 6.90 -3.07 9.52
N THR A 124 8.13 -3.39 9.90
CA THR A 124 8.79 -2.76 11.05
C THR A 124 8.91 -1.25 10.86
N GLU A 125 9.37 -0.80 9.70
CA GLU A 125 9.52 0.63 9.42
C GLU A 125 8.16 1.33 9.26
N LEU A 126 7.23 0.73 8.52
CA LEU A 126 5.86 1.27 8.39
C LEU A 126 5.18 1.46 9.74
N ARG A 127 5.25 0.45 10.61
CA ARG A 127 4.65 0.52 11.94
C ARG A 127 5.27 1.61 12.79
N PHE A 128 6.58 1.82 12.68
CA PHE A 128 7.23 2.93 13.36
C PHE A 128 6.62 4.28 12.95
N PHE A 129 6.49 4.54 11.65
CA PHE A 129 5.92 5.81 11.16
C PHE A 129 4.44 5.96 11.48
N GLU A 130 3.64 4.91 11.32
CA GLU A 130 2.21 4.92 11.66
C GLU A 130 1.99 5.26 13.14
N VAL A 131 2.73 4.61 14.05
CA VAL A 131 2.63 4.89 15.49
C VAL A 131 3.07 6.32 15.80
N LYS A 132 4.14 6.81 15.15
CA LYS A 132 4.59 8.18 15.36
C LYS A 132 3.56 9.20 14.88
N LEU A 133 2.93 9.01 13.72
CA LEU A 133 1.90 9.92 13.27
C LEU A 133 0.69 9.93 14.21
N ASP A 134 0.27 8.77 14.72
CA ASP A 134 -0.82 8.67 15.70
C ASP A 134 -0.50 9.41 17.00
N ASP A 135 0.75 9.33 17.50
CA ASP A 135 1.21 10.05 18.70
C ASP A 135 1.12 11.58 18.55
N TYR A 136 1.36 12.12 17.34
CA TYR A 136 1.51 13.57 17.10
C TYR A 136 0.34 14.24 16.39
N ALA A 137 -0.49 13.46 15.70
CA ALA A 137 -1.79 13.87 15.19
C ALA A 137 -2.87 13.05 15.88
N PRO A 138 -3.07 13.21 17.21
CA PRO A 138 -4.20 12.58 17.86
C PRO A 138 -5.45 13.01 17.10
N ILE A 139 -6.22 12.05 16.62
CA ILE A 139 -7.58 12.27 16.12
C ILE A 139 -8.21 13.24 17.10
N SER A 140 -8.59 14.44 16.60
CA SER A 140 -9.05 15.58 17.40
C SER A 140 -9.76 15.11 18.66
N PRO A 141 -9.45 15.67 19.84
CA PRO A 141 -9.98 15.13 21.06
C PRO A 141 -11.51 15.10 20.94
N LEU A 142 -12.07 13.90 21.07
CA LEU A 142 -13.52 13.64 21.11
C LEU A 142 -14.25 14.51 22.17
N SER A 143 -13.50 15.28 22.98
CA SER A 143 -14.00 16.27 23.92
C SER A 143 -14.59 17.54 23.30
N GLN A 144 -14.63 17.72 21.97
CA GLN A 144 -15.32 18.86 21.32
C GLN A 144 -16.70 18.51 20.71
N ILE A 145 -17.23 17.29 20.88
CA ILE A 145 -18.54 16.89 20.32
C ILE A 145 -19.67 16.88 21.39
N SER A 146 -19.60 17.70 22.44
CA SER A 146 -20.77 17.88 23.31
C SER A 146 -20.93 19.27 23.91
N GLU A 147 -20.80 20.30 23.08
CA GLU A 147 -21.25 21.66 23.43
C GLU A 147 -22.44 22.09 22.55
N ALA A 148 -23.32 21.14 22.23
CA ALA A 148 -24.52 21.37 21.43
C ALA A 148 -25.76 20.67 21.99
N CYS A 149 -26.05 20.79 23.29
CA CYS A 149 -27.33 20.38 23.88
C CYS A 149 -27.79 21.26 25.06
N TYR A 150 -27.63 22.59 24.98
CA TYR A 150 -28.47 23.50 25.78
C TYR A 150 -29.21 24.47 24.86
N TYR A 151 -30.26 23.96 24.22
CA TYR A 151 -31.42 24.78 23.93
C TYR A 151 -32.08 25.11 25.27
N PHE A 152 -31.76 26.27 25.86
CA PHE A 152 -32.71 26.90 26.77
C PHE A 152 -33.75 27.59 25.88
N MET A 153 -34.90 26.92 25.76
CA MET A 153 -36.14 27.61 25.46
C MET A 153 -36.41 28.68 26.52
N ALA A 154 -36.98 29.79 26.05
CA ALA A 154 -37.40 30.98 26.78
C ALA A 154 -38.32 30.70 27.98
#